data_AF-A0A9D2KRE6-F1
#
_entry.id   AF-A0A9D2KRE6-F1
#
_cell.length_a   1.000
_cell.length_b   1.000
_cell.length_c   1.000
_cell.angle_alpha   90.00
_cell.angle_beta   90.00
_cell.angle_gamma   90.00
#
_symmetry.space_group_name_H-M   'P 1'
#
loop_
_entity.id
_entity.type
_entity.pdbx_description
1 polymer ?
#
loop_
_entity_poly.entity_id
_entity_poly.type
_entity_poly.pdbx_seq_one_letter_code
_entity_poly.pdbx_strand_id
1 'polypeptide(L)' 'MSKLQHYGRGRADSKREIQRILDGKGKNFVDVAEVAGVTPQTVSATMNGFRHSPRVLDALRSFGIPERLLFDPRRAERAA' A
#
# COMPACT_ATOMS: atom_id res chain seq x y z
N MET A 1 -4.25 0.25 -21.63
CA MET A 1 -3.76 0.38 -20.23
C MET A 1 -4.54 -0.58 -19.36
N SER A 2 -3.87 -1.36 -18.50
CA SER A 2 -4.57 -2.29 -17.60
C SER A 2 -5.47 -1.50 -16.64
N LYS A 3 -6.70 -2.01 -16.38
CA LYS A 3 -7.64 -1.41 -15.43
C LYS A 3 -7.02 -1.19 -14.05
N LEU A 4 -5.93 -1.88 -13.71
CA LEU A 4 -5.26 -1.77 -12.41
C LEU A 4 -4.12 -0.73 -12.35
N GLN A 5 -3.71 -0.14 -13.48
CA GLN A 5 -2.56 0.78 -13.50
C GLN A 5 -2.80 2.08 -12.74
N HIS A 6 -4.01 2.64 -12.79
CA HIS A 6 -4.32 3.90 -12.11
C HIS A 6 -4.26 3.76 -10.58
N TYR A 7 -4.70 2.63 -10.02
CA TYR A 7 -4.54 2.34 -8.58
C TYR A 7 -3.08 2.30 -8.17
N GLY A 8 -2.23 1.65 -8.98
CA GLY A 8 -0.79 1.54 -8.69
C GLY A 8 -0.13 2.91 -8.72
N ARG A 9 -0.48 3.74 -9.71
CA ARG A 9 0.02 5.12 -9.84
C ARG A 9 -0.40 6.00 -8.66
N GLY A 10 -1.68 6.00 -8.29
CA GLY A 10 -2.17 6.78 -7.15
C GLY A 10 -1.49 6.43 -5.84
N ARG A 11 -1.22 5.13 -5.60
CA ARG A 11 -0.46 4.68 -4.43
C ARG A 11 1.01 5.13 -4.48
N ALA A 12 1.64 5.11 -5.65
CA ALA A 12 3.00 5.62 -5.81
C ALA A 12 3.09 7.12 -5.53
N ASP A 13 2.12 7.89 -6.01
CA ASP A 13 2.04 9.34 -5.77
C ASP A 13 1.80 9.63 -4.27
N SER A 14 1.04 8.77 -3.58
CA SER A 14 0.75 8.88 -2.12
C SER A 14 1.81 8.25 -1.21
N LYS A 15 2.85 7.63 -1.77
CA LYS A 15 3.86 6.87 -1.00
C LYS A 15 4.53 7.69 0.09
N ARG A 16 4.86 8.96 -0.19
CA ARG A 16 5.51 9.86 0.79
C ARG A 16 4.59 10.16 1.98
N GLU A 17 3.29 10.30 1.74
CA GLU A 17 2.30 10.49 2.80
C GLU A 17 2.20 9.25 3.69
N ILE A 18 2.11 8.07 3.06
CA ILE A 18 2.07 6.79 3.77
C ILE A 18 3.32 6.62 4.63
N GLN A 19 4.49 6.94 4.08
CA GLN A 19 5.75 6.88 4.82
C GLN A 19 5.73 7.82 6.03
N ARG A 20 5.29 9.08 5.88
CA ARG A 20 5.17 10.01 7.01
C ARG A 20 4.25 9.49 8.12
N ILE A 21 3.12 8.88 7.77
CA ILE A 21 2.19 8.31 8.75
C ILE A 21 2.82 7.12 9.49
N LEU A 22 3.56 6.26 8.78
CA LEU A 22 4.31 5.16 9.39
C LEU A 22 5.41 5.70 10.31
N ASP A 23 6.18 6.69 9.86
CA ASP A 23 7.25 7.32 10.63
C ASP A 23 6.70 7.93 11.93
N GLY A 24 5.54 8.61 11.86
CA GLY A 24 4.83 9.14 13.04
C GLY A 24 4.35 8.06 14.03
N LYS A 25 4.36 6.79 13.63
CA LYS A 25 4.05 5.61 14.47
C LYS A 25 5.30 4.82 14.85
N GLY A 26 6.51 5.30 14.51
CA GLY A 26 7.75 4.57 14.70
C GLY A 26 7.84 3.28 13.87
N LYS A 27 7.20 3.25 12.70
CA LYS A 27 7.14 2.11 11.78
C LYS A 27 7.73 2.47 10.42
N ASN A 28 8.16 1.46 9.68
CA ASN A 28 8.67 1.62 8.33
C ASN A 28 8.19 0.49 7.39
N PHE A 29 8.62 0.50 6.13
CA PHE A 29 8.21 -0.53 5.16
C PHE A 29 8.79 -1.93 5.41
N VAL A 30 9.83 -2.06 6.24
CA VAL A 30 10.33 -3.36 6.71
C VAL A 30 9.36 -3.94 7.74
N ASP A 31 8.88 -3.14 8.70
CA ASP A 31 7.80 -3.59 9.62
C ASP A 31 6.56 -4.05 8.83
N VAL A 32 6.21 -3.34 7.76
CA VAL A 32 5.12 -3.74 6.85
C VAL A 32 5.39 -5.08 6.19
N ALA A 33 6.63 -5.33 5.76
CA ALA A 33 7.00 -6.59 5.15
C ALA A 33 6.88 -7.75 6.16
N GLU A 34 7.33 -7.55 7.39
CA GLU A 34 7.24 -8.51 8.50
C GLU A 34 5.79 -8.86 8.82
N VAL A 35 4.93 -7.85 9.06
CA VAL A 35 3.51 -8.06 9.36
C VAL A 35 2.77 -8.69 8.19
N ALA A 36 3.10 -8.31 6.95
CA ALA A 36 2.50 -8.91 5.76
C ALA A 36 3.03 -10.33 5.48
N GLY A 37 4.15 -10.75 6.11
CA GLY A 37 4.87 -11.99 5.82
C GLY A 37 5.36 -12.07 4.37
N VAL A 38 5.90 -10.96 3.85
CA VAL A 38 6.47 -10.86 2.50
C VAL A 38 7.84 -10.18 2.55
N THR A 39 8.53 -10.11 1.42
CA THR A 39 9.83 -9.43 1.34
C THR A 39 9.69 -7.91 1.26
N PRO A 40 10.69 -7.13 1.72
CA PRO A 40 10.72 -5.67 1.53
C PRO A 40 10.65 -5.26 0.05
N GLN A 41 11.19 -6.07 -0.87
CA GLN A 41 11.08 -5.84 -2.31
C GLN A 41 9.63 -5.95 -2.79
N THR A 42 8.84 -6.85 -2.20
CA THR A 42 7.40 -6.97 -2.50
C THR A 42 6.63 -5.73 -2.02
N VAL A 43 6.99 -5.20 -0.85
CA VAL A 43 6.44 -3.93 -0.36
C VAL A 43 6.82 -2.78 -1.31
N SER A 44 8.10 -2.66 -1.65
CA SER A 44 8.59 -1.63 -2.58
C SER A 44 7.87 -1.70 -3.93
N ALA A 45 7.74 -2.88 -4.53
CA ALA A 45 7.02 -3.06 -5.79
C ALA A 45 5.54 -2.68 -5.67
N THR A 46 4.90 -2.95 -4.54
CA THR A 46 3.50 -2.56 -4.28
C THR A 46 3.36 -1.05 -4.12
N MET A 47 4.25 -0.43 -3.35
CA MET A 47 4.25 1.01 -3.08
C MET A 47 4.59 1.84 -4.31
N ASN A 48 5.45 1.34 -5.20
CA ASN A 48 5.77 2.01 -6.47
C ASN A 48 4.79 1.67 -7.60
N GLY A 49 3.69 0.96 -7.30
CA GLY A 49 2.61 0.69 -8.26
C GLY A 49 2.88 -0.43 -9.27
N PHE A 50 4.00 -1.15 -9.15
CA PHE A 50 4.33 -2.29 -10.01
C PHE A 50 3.56 -3.56 -9.67
N ARG A 51 3.03 -3.65 -8.44
CA ARG A 51 2.22 -4.78 -7.95
C ARG A 51 1.05 -4.31 -7.10
N HIS A 52 0.06 -5.18 -6.96
CA HIS A 52 -1.09 -5.03 -6.07
C HIS A 52 -1.13 -6.20 -5.11
N SER A 53 -0.33 -6.14 -4.04
CA SER A 53 -0.30 -7.21 -3.02
C SER A 53 -1.38 -6.98 -1.96
N PRO A 54 -2.42 -7.82 -1.86
CA PRO A 54 -3.45 -7.71 -0.83
C PRO A 54 -2.86 -7.72 0.58
N ARG A 55 -1.87 -8.59 0.83
CA ARG A 55 -1.19 -8.75 2.13
C ARG A 55 -0.49 -7.46 2.58
N VAL A 56 0.17 -6.76 1.64
CA VAL A 56 0.82 -5.48 1.94
C VAL A 56 -0.22 -4.40 2.27
N LEU A 57 -1.32 -4.34 1.50
CA LEU A 57 -2.38 -3.36 1.76
C LEU A 57 -3.10 -3.63 3.08
N ASP A 58 -3.31 -4.90 3.43
CA ASP A 58 -3.90 -5.31 4.71
C ASP A 58 -2.97 -4.98 5.89
N ALA A 59 -1.65 -5.15 5.75
CA ALA A 59 -0.67 -4.73 6.75
C ALA A 59 -0.60 -3.20 6.91
N LEU A 60 -0.68 -2.43 5.82
CA LEU A 60 -0.76 -0.97 5.92
C LEU A 60 -2.03 -0.53 6.66
N ARG A 61 -3.17 -1.23 6.47
CA ARG A 61 -4.39 -0.97 7.24
C ARG A 61 -4.23 -1.27 8.71
N SER A 62 -3.55 -2.36 9.09
CA SER A 62 -3.35 -2.68 10.50
C SER A 62 -2.48 -1.63 11.21
N PHE A 63 -1.59 -0.95 10.49
CA PHE A 63 -0.89 0.24 10.99
C PHE A 63 -1.72 1.52 10.99
N GLY A 64 -2.97 1.48 10.51
CA GLY A 64 -3.88 2.62 10.48
C GLY A 64 -3.65 3.59 9.33
N ILE A 65 -3.09 3.11 8.20
CA ILE A 65 -3.02 3.93 6.98
C ILE A 65 -4.43 4.13 6.41
N PRO A 66 -4.84 5.39 6.14
CA PRO A 66 -6.16 5.69 5.58
C PRO A 66 -6.40 5.01 4.23
N GLU A 67 -7.60 4.45 4.03
CA GLU A 67 -7.97 3.71 2.81
C GLU A 67 -7.78 4.53 1.53
N ARG A 68 -8.05 5.84 1.58
CA ARG A 68 -7.86 6.78 0.46
C ARG A 68 -6.44 6.83 -0.08
N LEU A 69 -5.44 6.44 0.72
CA LEU A 69 -4.04 6.42 0.31
C LEU A 69 -3.60 5.05 -0.23
N LEU A 70 -4.38 4.00 0.04
CA LEU A 70 -4.01 2.63 -0.32
C LEU A 70 -4.31 2.33 -1.80
N PHE A 71 -5.29 3.01 -2.39
CA PHE A 71 -5.76 2.75 -3.76
C PHE A 71 -5.94 1.24 -3.98
N ASP A 72 -6.69 0.59 -3.08
CA ASP A 72 -6.93 -0.85 -3.17
C ASP A 72 -8.01 -1.14 -4.22
N PRO A 73 -7.70 -1.87 -5.31
CA PRO A 73 -8.69 -2.19 -6.34
C PRO A 73 -9.87 -2.99 -5.78
N ARG A 74 -9.68 -3.79 -4.71
CA ARG A 74 -10.75 -4.57 -4.07
C ARG A 74 -11.86 -3.71 -3.46
N ARG A 75 -11.57 -2.43 -3.16
CA ARG A 75 -12.50 -1.51 -2.49
C ARG A 75 -13.22 -0.59 -3.47
N ALA A 76 -12.62 -0.33 -4.62
CA ALA A 76 -13.27 0.40 -5.68
C ALA A 76 -14.34 -0.45 -6.40
N GLU A 77 -14.13 -1.76 -6.55
CA GLU A 77 -15.17 -2.67 -7.07
C GLU A 77 -16.36 -2.85 -6.11
N ARG A 78 -16.21 -2.52 -4.83
CA ARG A 78 -17.30 -2.59 -3.83
C ARG A 78 -18.13 -1.31 -3.73
N ALA A 79 -17.73 -0.23 -4.40
CA ALA A 79 -18.42 1.06 -4.40
C ALA A 79 -19.22 1.30 -5.70
N ALA A 80 -19.36 0.28 -6.56
CA ALA A 80 -20.11 0.31 -7.80
C ALA A 80 -21.39 -0.53 -7.70
#